data_AF-A0A7V9UE04-F1
#
_entry.id   AF-A0A7V9UE04-F1
#
_cell.length_a   1.000
_cell.length_b   1.000
_cell.length_c   1.000
_cell.angle_alpha   90.00
_cell.angle_beta   90.00
_cell.angle_gamma   90.00
#
_symmetry.space_group_name_H-M   'P 1'
#
loop_
_entity.id
_entity.type
_entity.pdbx_description
1 polymer ?
#
loop_
_entity_poly.entity_id
_entity_poly.type
_entity_poly.pdbx_seq_one_letter_code
_entity_poly.pdbx_strand_id
1 'polypeptide(L)'
;IPDRGFKPSPQDIAGLDIDVGFNQTDDQIVKASTLSPQDQTIVLEPGQKKTVAYELDLPQRYVPLDVYFLVDTSSSMTTTLRGLALGIADIATELEKARIDVRFGLAEFRTYPSAFPPRNPEPNIVYRQLVDISPIGEPLAEAIEGLQAAAGGVYDAHMGALLQAATGSGIDLPPQNTPPGAPDGGDIPPGQQARFRQVALGKRVIIHATDEKFGDEDAASGETSLVPKDPPDIPEMPEVLGALNAKGIEHVGLSIGPLPFEDLTEVSTGTATFAPEEGVDCDGDGSPDIPSSDPLVCMLAPGDSREAVNLVEPVVSLLKAVAKTVPVGLEVSKGLQVVDGVRPNIYPDVILQTANVLRFKVTYSCSRAQAGERFPVRLRTETSARLDLEASALVKCKNLPQEEDPVPPIVPLVPPLVALVIPPPIPPPPPVTELSSATQVNAQSQAQAQGAAAHQQQEEPQLAYVQAYGETKAQGELAMSSYRGRRGQLPFEAALGAGLVFVSLMSATGFALRRRLRLQSIRRY
;
A
#
# COMPACT_ATOMS: atom_id res chain seq x y z
N ILE A 1 15.41 -11.81 40.28
CA ILE A 1 15.73 -13.10 39.60
C ILE A 1 16.70 -12.71 38.49
N PRO A 2 17.94 -13.21 38.43
CA PRO A 2 18.82 -12.83 37.35
C PRO A 2 18.27 -13.40 36.05
N ASP A 3 18.16 -12.50 35.08
CA ASP A 3 17.68 -12.71 33.73
C ASP A 3 18.49 -13.83 33.07
N ARG A 4 17.88 -15.01 32.92
CA ARG A 4 18.48 -16.08 32.12
C ARG A 4 18.15 -15.74 30.68
N GLY A 5 19.03 -14.98 30.04
CA GLY A 5 19.02 -14.75 28.61
C GLY A 5 18.67 -16.03 27.88
N PHE A 6 17.45 -16.06 27.35
CA PHE A 6 16.93 -17.14 26.54
C PHE A 6 17.66 -17.05 25.20
N LYS A 7 18.77 -17.78 25.05
CA LYS A 7 19.32 -18.08 23.73
C LYS A 7 18.40 -19.15 23.12
N PRO A 8 17.62 -18.84 22.07
CA PRO A 8 16.91 -19.88 21.35
C PRO A 8 17.92 -20.93 20.88
N SER A 9 17.55 -22.20 20.99
CA SER A 9 18.41 -23.27 20.51
C SER A 9 18.39 -23.21 18.97
N PRO A 10 19.52 -23.39 18.28
CA PRO A 10 19.55 -23.44 16.81
C PRO A 10 18.54 -24.43 16.20
N GLN A 11 18.06 -25.41 16.97
CA GLN A 11 17.09 -26.42 16.54
C GLN A 11 15.63 -25.91 16.50
N ASP A 12 15.30 -24.81 17.17
CA ASP A 12 13.93 -24.24 17.15
C ASP A 12 13.68 -23.39 15.89
N ILE A 13 14.74 -23.05 15.14
CA ILE A 13 14.68 -22.28 13.88
C ILE A 13 15.09 -23.17 12.67
N ALA A 14 15.98 -24.14 12.87
CA ALA A 14 16.39 -25.11 11.84
C ALA A 14 15.30 -26.07 11.34
N GLY A 15 14.04 -25.91 11.78
CA GLY A 15 12.88 -26.60 11.21
C GLY A 15 12.30 -25.92 9.97
N LEU A 16 12.72 -24.69 9.67
CA LEU A 16 12.48 -24.04 8.38
C LEU A 16 13.52 -24.55 7.38
N ASP A 17 13.34 -25.79 6.91
CA ASP A 17 13.98 -26.28 5.68
C ASP A 17 13.39 -25.47 4.52
N ILE A 18 13.89 -24.24 4.33
CA ILE A 18 13.57 -23.42 3.17
C ILE A 18 14.35 -24.03 2.02
N ASP A 19 13.73 -24.97 1.30
CA ASP A 19 14.24 -25.49 0.03
C ASP A 19 14.16 -24.37 -1.01
N VAL A 20 15.15 -23.48 -0.98
CA VAL A 20 15.31 -22.37 -1.92
C VAL A 20 15.79 -22.97 -3.24
N GLY A 21 14.83 -23.44 -4.05
CA GLY A 21 15.05 -24.01 -5.37
C GLY A 21 15.55 -22.96 -6.37
N PHE A 22 16.79 -22.50 -6.22
CA PHE A 22 17.48 -21.61 -7.15
C PHE A 22 17.90 -22.38 -8.41
N ASN A 23 16.96 -22.70 -9.29
CA ASN A 23 17.26 -23.20 -10.64
C ASN A 23 16.10 -22.97 -11.60
N GLN A 24 15.76 -21.71 -11.87
CA GLN A 24 15.13 -21.35 -13.14
C GLN A 24 15.91 -20.20 -13.77
N THR A 25 16.73 -20.57 -14.75
CA THR A 25 17.36 -19.63 -15.68
C THR A 25 16.28 -18.85 -16.41
N ASP A 26 16.33 -17.54 -16.25
CA ASP A 26 15.61 -16.46 -16.93
C ASP A 26 15.70 -16.55 -18.46
N ASP A 27 14.92 -17.45 -19.05
CA ASP A 27 14.64 -17.41 -20.49
C ASP A 27 13.15 -17.65 -20.76
N GLN A 28 12.30 -17.23 -19.81
CA GLN A 28 10.90 -16.96 -20.14
C GLN A 28 10.89 -15.74 -21.05
N ILE A 29 10.87 -16.01 -22.35
CA ILE A 29 10.61 -15.06 -23.43
C ILE A 29 9.47 -14.17 -22.96
N VAL A 30 9.80 -12.94 -22.51
CA VAL A 30 8.83 -11.92 -22.18
C VAL A 30 8.05 -11.73 -23.46
N LYS A 31 6.81 -12.25 -23.50
CA LYS A 31 5.94 -12.09 -24.66
C LYS A 31 5.93 -10.59 -24.98
N ALA A 32 6.18 -10.22 -26.23
CA ALA A 32 6.14 -8.82 -26.59
C ALA A 32 4.68 -8.35 -26.51
N SER A 33 4.47 -7.12 -26.05
CA SER A 33 3.16 -6.48 -26.18
C SER A 33 2.78 -6.39 -27.66
N THR A 34 1.52 -6.61 -28.01
CA THR A 34 1.07 -6.56 -29.41
C THR A 34 -0.22 -5.78 -29.54
N LEU A 35 -0.39 -5.07 -30.67
CA LEU A 35 -1.63 -4.41 -31.06
C LEU A 35 -2.15 -5.07 -32.34
N SER A 36 -3.35 -5.65 -32.28
CA SER A 36 -3.95 -6.43 -33.37
C SER A 36 -5.32 -5.85 -33.76
N PRO A 37 -5.71 -5.83 -35.05
CA PRO A 37 -4.88 -6.18 -36.20
C PRO A 37 -3.76 -5.15 -36.41
N GLN A 38 -2.55 -5.63 -36.72
CA GLN A 38 -1.41 -4.74 -36.97
C GLN A 38 -1.55 -3.99 -38.29
N ASP A 39 -2.04 -4.67 -39.33
CA ASP A 39 -2.29 -4.10 -40.65
C ASP A 39 -3.67 -4.49 -41.15
N GLN A 40 -4.43 -3.53 -41.69
CA GLN A 40 -5.69 -3.84 -42.35
C GLN A 40 -6.06 -2.88 -43.49
N THR A 41 -6.92 -3.34 -44.40
CA THR A 41 -7.56 -2.50 -45.42
C THR A 41 -9.05 -2.42 -45.17
N ILE A 42 -9.58 -1.19 -45.11
CA ILE A 42 -10.99 -0.91 -44.88
C ILE A 42 -11.56 -0.26 -46.14
N VAL A 43 -12.63 -0.83 -46.68
CA VAL A 43 -13.32 -0.27 -47.86
C VAL A 43 -14.69 0.24 -47.43
N LEU A 44 -15.01 1.49 -47.75
CA LEU A 44 -16.26 2.15 -47.37
C LEU A 44 -16.92 2.81 -48.58
N GLU A 45 -18.24 2.75 -48.64
CA GLU A 45 -19.03 3.63 -49.50
C GLU A 45 -19.02 5.07 -48.95
N PRO A 46 -19.15 6.10 -49.80
CA PRO A 46 -19.35 7.47 -49.34
C PRO A 46 -20.57 7.61 -48.42
N GLY A 47 -20.35 8.11 -47.20
CA GLY A 47 -21.34 8.22 -46.13
C GLY A 47 -21.39 7.01 -45.18
N GLN A 48 -20.70 5.91 -45.51
CA GLN A 48 -20.66 4.71 -44.67
C GLN A 48 -19.68 4.87 -43.50
N LYS A 49 -20.04 4.28 -42.37
CA LYS A 49 -19.15 4.07 -41.22
C LYS A 49 -18.87 2.59 -41.02
N LYS A 50 -17.66 2.24 -40.56
CA LYS A 50 -17.31 0.89 -40.13
C LYS A 50 -16.48 0.95 -38.86
N THR A 51 -16.87 0.17 -37.87
CA THR A 51 -16.11 0.01 -36.64
C THR A 51 -15.27 -1.25 -36.72
N VAL A 52 -13.99 -1.15 -36.36
CA VAL A 52 -13.09 -2.28 -36.22
C VAL A 52 -12.64 -2.40 -34.77
N ALA A 53 -12.65 -3.64 -34.26
CA ALA A 53 -12.10 -3.95 -32.96
C ALA A 53 -10.58 -4.11 -33.07
N TYR A 54 -9.87 -3.43 -32.17
CA TYR A 54 -8.46 -3.55 -31.94
C TYR A 54 -8.23 -4.15 -30.55
N GLU A 55 -7.30 -5.06 -30.43
CA GLU A 55 -6.89 -5.69 -29.17
C GLU A 55 -5.43 -5.36 -28.90
N LEU A 56 -5.18 -4.76 -27.75
CA LEU A 56 -3.86 -4.51 -27.21
C LEU A 56 -3.56 -5.58 -26.14
N ASP A 57 -2.74 -6.55 -26.51
CA ASP A 57 -2.25 -7.60 -25.62
C ASP A 57 -1.03 -7.06 -24.86
N LEU A 58 -1.20 -6.88 -23.56
CA LEU A 58 -0.18 -6.45 -22.62
C LEU A 58 0.18 -7.64 -21.74
N PRO A 59 1.21 -8.40 -22.10
CA PRO A 59 1.68 -9.48 -21.23
C PRO A 59 2.14 -8.90 -19.90
N GLN A 60 2.03 -9.73 -18.87
CA GLN A 60 2.49 -9.42 -17.52
C GLN A 60 3.93 -8.91 -17.56
N ARG A 61 4.13 -7.72 -16.99
CA ARG A 61 5.44 -7.14 -16.76
C ARG A 61 5.75 -7.20 -15.27
N TYR A 62 6.88 -7.80 -14.94
CA TYR A 62 7.40 -7.72 -13.58
C TYR A 62 7.83 -6.26 -13.34
N VAL A 63 7.08 -5.57 -12.48
CA VAL A 63 7.48 -4.26 -11.99
C VAL A 63 8.42 -4.52 -10.82
N PRO A 64 9.71 -4.13 -10.92
CA PRO A 64 10.65 -4.39 -9.85
C PRO A 64 10.20 -3.69 -8.58
N LEU A 65 10.23 -4.40 -7.46
CA LEU A 65 9.86 -3.89 -6.15
C LEU A 65 11.05 -3.96 -5.22
N ASP A 66 11.36 -2.87 -4.55
CA ASP A 66 12.37 -2.84 -3.50
C ASP A 66 11.70 -2.52 -2.17
N VAL A 67 11.80 -3.45 -1.22
CA VAL A 67 11.24 -3.33 0.12
C VAL A 67 12.39 -3.16 1.12
N TYR A 68 12.36 -2.08 1.87
CA TYR A 68 13.34 -1.80 2.90
C TYR A 68 12.67 -1.80 4.27
N PHE A 69 13.01 -2.78 5.09
CA PHE A 69 12.51 -2.83 6.47
C PHE A 69 13.34 -1.90 7.34
N LEU A 70 12.67 -0.96 8.00
CA LEU A 70 13.26 -0.06 8.99
C LEU A 70 12.62 -0.36 10.34
N VAL A 71 13.36 -1.07 11.19
CA VAL A 71 12.81 -1.70 12.39
C VAL A 71 13.36 -1.05 13.66
N ASP A 72 12.46 -0.67 14.54
CA ASP A 72 12.80 -0.29 15.90
C ASP A 72 13.30 -1.51 16.70
N THR A 73 14.51 -1.42 17.23
CA THR A 73 15.11 -2.44 18.09
C THR A 73 15.39 -1.93 19.49
N SER A 74 14.59 -0.97 19.98
CA SER A 74 14.54 -0.56 21.38
C SER A 74 14.15 -1.72 22.31
N SER A 75 14.35 -1.56 23.62
CA SER A 75 14.01 -2.60 24.59
C SER A 75 12.50 -2.87 24.75
N SER A 76 11.63 -1.89 24.48
CA SER A 76 10.17 -2.05 24.46
C SER A 76 9.74 -3.09 23.41
N MET A 77 10.44 -3.11 22.28
CA MET A 77 10.22 -4.02 21.16
C MET A 77 10.58 -5.49 21.45
N THR A 78 11.13 -5.86 22.62
CA THR A 78 11.62 -7.23 22.91
C THR A 78 10.63 -8.35 22.56
N THR A 79 9.34 -8.17 22.89
CA THR A 79 8.34 -9.21 22.63
C THR A 79 7.85 -9.19 21.18
N THR A 80 7.72 -8.00 20.59
CA THR A 80 7.19 -7.80 19.24
C THR A 80 8.22 -8.12 18.16
N LEU A 81 9.49 -7.82 18.40
CA LEU A 81 10.58 -7.97 17.44
C LEU A 81 10.70 -9.41 16.94
N ARG A 82 10.46 -10.40 17.80
CA ARG A 82 10.46 -11.82 17.40
C ARG A 82 9.33 -12.14 16.41
N GLY A 83 8.12 -11.64 16.66
CA GLY A 83 6.98 -11.84 15.77
C GLY A 83 7.20 -11.13 14.44
N LEU A 84 7.72 -9.90 14.49
CA LEU A 84 8.09 -9.11 13.32
C LEU A 84 9.16 -9.80 12.47
N ALA A 85 10.23 -10.32 13.09
CA ALA A 85 11.29 -11.05 12.40
C ALA A 85 10.76 -12.27 11.63
N LEU A 86 9.86 -13.05 12.23
CA LEU A 86 9.19 -14.17 11.55
C LEU A 86 8.32 -13.66 10.39
N GLY A 87 7.52 -12.61 10.62
CA GLY A 87 6.67 -12.03 9.59
C GLY A 87 7.46 -11.50 8.39
N ILE A 88 8.63 -10.88 8.61
CA ILE A 88 9.52 -10.43 7.53
C ILE A 88 9.97 -11.60 6.64
N ALA A 89 10.34 -12.74 7.26
CA ALA A 89 10.75 -13.93 6.51
C ALA A 89 9.59 -14.54 5.69
N ASP A 90 8.39 -14.57 6.27
CA ASP A 90 7.19 -15.06 5.59
C ASP A 90 6.77 -14.15 4.42
N ILE A 91 6.82 -12.82 4.61
CA ILE A 91 6.58 -11.83 3.55
C ILE A 91 7.53 -12.06 2.38
N ALA A 92 8.83 -12.18 2.67
CA ALA A 92 9.83 -12.38 1.64
C ALA A 92 9.52 -13.64 0.83
N THR A 93 9.25 -14.74 1.53
CA THR A 93 8.91 -16.04 0.93
C THR A 93 7.66 -15.96 0.05
N GLU A 94 6.59 -15.31 0.50
CA GLU A 94 5.32 -15.22 -0.25
C GLU A 94 5.42 -14.32 -1.47
N LEU A 95 6.16 -13.21 -1.40
CA LEU A 95 6.39 -12.34 -2.56
C LEU A 95 7.25 -13.02 -3.64
N GLU A 96 8.21 -13.85 -3.23
CA GLU A 96 8.98 -14.69 -4.15
C GLU A 96 8.11 -15.77 -4.79
N LYS A 97 7.27 -16.47 -4.02
CA LYS A 97 6.29 -17.44 -4.56
C LYS A 97 5.32 -16.80 -5.54
N ALA A 98 4.93 -15.54 -5.30
CA ALA A 98 4.12 -14.74 -6.22
C ALA A 98 4.87 -14.31 -7.50
N ARG A 99 6.16 -14.66 -7.62
CA ARG A 99 7.05 -14.31 -8.74
C ARG A 99 7.15 -12.81 -8.98
N ILE A 100 7.10 -12.02 -7.92
CA ILE A 100 7.36 -10.58 -8.01
C ILE A 100 8.88 -10.40 -8.07
N ASP A 101 9.38 -9.52 -8.94
CA ASP A 101 10.80 -9.12 -8.95
C ASP A 101 11.08 -8.22 -7.74
N VAL A 102 11.07 -8.84 -6.56
CA VAL A 102 11.24 -8.18 -5.28
C VAL A 102 12.67 -8.33 -4.76
N ARG A 103 13.18 -7.25 -4.16
CA ARG A 103 14.43 -7.24 -3.40
C ARG A 103 14.19 -6.64 -2.03
N PHE A 104 14.99 -7.08 -1.07
CA PHE A 104 14.82 -6.74 0.33
C PHE A 104 16.09 -6.16 0.90
N GLY A 105 15.92 -5.22 1.81
CA GLY A 105 16.99 -4.67 2.64
C GLY A 105 16.45 -4.46 4.05
N LEU A 106 17.35 -4.33 5.00
CA LEU A 106 17.01 -4.23 6.42
C LEU A 106 17.95 -3.23 7.11
N ALA A 107 17.36 -2.33 7.87
CA ALA A 107 18.03 -1.51 8.85
C ALA A 107 17.29 -1.60 10.18
N GLU A 108 18.04 -1.29 11.23
CA GLU A 108 17.49 -1.04 12.54
C GLU A 108 17.80 0.37 13.03
N PHE A 109 17.01 0.83 13.97
CA PHE A 109 17.25 2.04 14.74
C PHE A 109 16.74 1.84 16.16
N ARG A 110 17.13 2.76 17.05
CA ARG A 110 16.71 2.81 18.45
C ARG A 110 16.47 4.26 18.80
N THR A 111 17.29 4.80 19.69
CA THR A 111 17.22 6.18 20.15
C THR A 111 18.50 6.92 19.81
N TYR A 112 18.43 8.24 19.83
CA TYR A 112 19.62 9.06 19.88
C TYR A 112 20.39 8.75 21.17
N PRO A 113 21.71 8.56 21.06
CA PRO A 113 22.57 8.55 22.23
C PRO A 113 22.28 9.80 23.10
N SER A 114 22.20 9.66 24.43
CA SER A 114 22.07 10.79 25.35
C SER A 114 22.97 10.65 26.57
N ALA A 115 23.44 11.79 27.11
CA ALA A 115 24.37 11.84 28.25
C ALA A 115 23.73 11.47 29.61
N PHE A 116 22.40 11.33 29.68
CA PHE A 116 21.69 10.87 30.88
C PHE A 116 21.91 9.36 31.03
N PRO A 117 22.19 8.84 32.25
CA PRO A 117 22.84 7.55 32.43
C PRO A 117 22.14 6.48 31.61
N PRO A 118 22.88 5.77 30.73
CA PRO A 118 22.29 4.76 29.88
C PRO A 118 21.60 3.73 30.78
N ARG A 119 20.30 3.51 30.57
CA ARG A 119 19.52 2.53 31.36
C ARG A 119 20.12 1.13 31.24
N ASN A 120 20.93 0.89 30.21
CA ASN A 120 21.57 -0.38 29.89
C ASN A 120 22.95 -0.10 29.22
N PRO A 121 24.05 -0.83 29.51
CA PRO A 121 25.35 -0.68 28.83
C PRO A 121 25.34 -0.87 27.30
N GLU A 122 24.22 -1.28 26.71
CA GLU A 122 24.09 -1.46 25.26
C GLU A 122 24.03 -0.12 24.52
N PRO A 123 24.69 0.00 23.35
CA PRO A 123 24.73 1.25 22.62
C PRO A 123 23.36 1.60 22.00
N ASN A 124 22.98 2.86 22.13
CA ASN A 124 21.95 3.48 21.32
C ASN A 124 22.48 3.64 19.89
N ILE A 125 21.59 3.47 18.90
CA ILE A 125 21.92 3.48 17.48
C ILE A 125 20.85 4.28 16.77
N VAL A 126 21.22 5.40 16.16
CA VAL A 126 20.28 6.23 15.39
C VAL A 126 19.85 5.53 14.12
N TYR A 127 20.77 4.80 13.48
CA TYR A 127 20.52 4.01 12.29
C TYR A 127 21.69 3.06 12.06
N ARG A 128 21.39 1.82 11.70
CA ARG A 128 22.37 0.86 11.21
C ARG A 128 21.76 0.04 10.09
N GLN A 129 22.34 0.17 8.90
CA GLN A 129 22.03 -0.74 7.81
C GLN A 129 22.63 -2.11 8.10
N LEU A 130 21.78 -3.14 8.10
CA LEU A 130 22.20 -4.53 8.27
C LEU A 130 22.41 -5.19 6.91
N VAL A 131 21.51 -4.94 5.96
CA VAL A 131 21.52 -5.54 4.61
C VAL A 131 21.17 -4.50 3.55
N ASP A 132 21.96 -4.47 2.48
CA ASP A 132 21.67 -3.74 1.24
C ASP A 132 20.48 -4.37 0.50
N ILE A 133 19.75 -3.59 -0.30
CA ILE A 133 18.69 -4.12 -1.17
C ILE A 133 19.26 -5.20 -2.11
N SER A 134 18.92 -6.46 -1.84
CA SER A 134 19.37 -7.63 -2.57
C SER A 134 18.23 -8.63 -2.79
N PRO A 135 18.37 -9.61 -3.70
CA PRO A 135 17.47 -10.77 -3.71
C PRO A 135 17.42 -11.45 -2.33
N ILE A 136 16.37 -12.23 -2.09
CA ILE A 136 16.28 -13.08 -0.89
C ILE A 136 17.48 -14.02 -0.87
N GLY A 137 18.06 -14.21 0.31
CA GLY A 137 19.17 -15.12 0.52
C GLY A 137 19.71 -15.07 1.94
N GLU A 138 20.84 -15.75 2.12
CA GLU A 138 21.54 -15.89 3.40
C GLU A 138 21.79 -14.53 4.11
N PRO A 139 22.23 -13.45 3.44
CA PRO A 139 22.46 -12.17 4.14
C PRO A 139 21.21 -11.59 4.82
N LEU A 140 20.04 -11.68 4.18
CA LEU A 140 18.79 -11.21 4.77
C LEU A 140 18.36 -12.08 5.94
N ALA A 141 18.47 -13.40 5.79
CA ALA A 141 18.14 -14.34 6.87
C ALA A 141 19.02 -14.12 8.10
N GLU A 142 20.34 -14.01 7.92
CA GLU A 142 21.29 -13.73 9.00
C GLU A 142 20.99 -12.40 9.70
N ALA A 143 20.62 -11.36 8.93
CA ALA A 143 20.30 -10.07 9.50
C ALA A 143 19.00 -10.06 10.30
N ILE A 144 17.98 -10.80 9.86
CA ILE A 144 16.73 -11.00 10.60
C ILE A 144 17.00 -11.77 11.91
N GLU A 145 17.79 -12.85 11.85
CA GLU A 145 18.20 -13.61 13.03
C GLU A 145 19.07 -12.78 14.00
N GLY A 146 19.79 -11.79 13.47
CA GLY A 146 20.64 -10.88 14.22
C GLY A 146 19.90 -9.76 14.97
N LEU A 147 18.61 -9.52 14.67
CA LEU A 147 17.83 -8.46 15.32
C LEU A 147 17.70 -8.71 16.82
N GLN A 148 18.10 -7.71 17.62
CA GLN A 148 18.06 -7.79 19.09
C GLN A 148 17.53 -6.49 19.66
N ALA A 149 16.42 -6.60 20.39
CA ALA A 149 15.85 -5.52 21.18
C ALA A 149 16.79 -5.16 22.32
N ALA A 150 17.17 -3.90 22.41
CA ALA A 150 18.21 -3.44 23.30
C ALA A 150 18.15 -1.92 23.49
N ALA A 151 18.77 -1.45 24.57
CA ALA A 151 18.87 -0.04 24.89
C ALA A 151 17.50 0.72 24.85
N GLY A 152 17.56 2.04 24.80
CA GLY A 152 16.40 2.92 24.94
C GLY A 152 16.85 4.32 25.36
N GLY A 153 15.99 5.30 25.15
CA GLY A 153 16.35 6.71 25.32
C GLY A 153 15.12 7.58 25.51
N VAL A 154 15.37 8.89 25.52
CA VAL A 154 14.32 9.91 25.58
C VAL A 154 13.92 10.37 24.17
N TYR A 155 14.84 10.18 23.21
CA TYR A 155 14.72 10.68 21.85
C TYR A 155 14.79 9.52 20.86
N ASP A 156 13.64 9.01 20.43
CA ASP A 156 13.61 7.91 19.46
C ASP A 156 14.06 8.39 18.09
N ALA A 157 14.79 7.52 17.38
CA ALA A 157 15.58 7.91 16.23
C ALA A 157 14.82 7.84 14.88
N HIS A 158 13.49 7.75 14.90
CA HIS A 158 12.64 7.60 13.71
C HIS A 158 13.02 8.54 12.56
N MET A 159 13.06 9.85 12.83
CA MET A 159 13.33 10.87 11.81
C MET A 159 14.75 10.77 11.26
N GLY A 160 15.74 10.53 12.11
CA GLY A 160 17.13 10.34 11.70
C GLY A 160 17.30 9.09 10.84
N ALA A 161 16.66 8.00 11.25
CA ALA A 161 16.67 6.72 10.57
C ALA A 161 16.02 6.78 9.18
N LEU A 162 14.84 7.41 9.07
CA LEU A 162 14.16 7.62 7.79
C LEU A 162 14.97 8.53 6.86
N LEU A 163 15.50 9.64 7.37
CA LEU A 163 16.36 10.53 6.58
C LEU A 163 17.59 9.79 6.06
N GLN A 164 18.27 9.04 6.94
CA GLN A 164 19.46 8.29 6.59
C GLN A 164 19.17 7.16 5.60
N ALA A 165 18.05 6.44 5.74
CA ALA A 165 17.62 5.43 4.78
C ALA A 165 17.39 6.03 3.37
N ALA A 166 16.87 7.26 3.30
CA ALA A 166 16.59 7.96 2.05
C ALA A 166 17.84 8.60 1.40
N THR A 167 18.67 9.27 2.20
CA THR A 167 19.76 10.12 1.69
C THR A 167 21.13 9.48 1.82
N GLY A 168 21.37 8.74 2.91
CA GLY A 168 22.67 8.23 3.28
C GLY A 168 23.71 9.33 3.48
N SER A 169 23.29 10.54 3.85
CA SER A 169 24.20 11.68 4.06
C SER A 169 25.17 11.47 5.21
N GLY A 170 24.88 10.51 6.10
CA GLY A 170 25.51 10.41 7.39
C GLY A 170 24.86 11.36 8.40
N ILE A 171 25.12 11.12 9.68
CA ILE A 171 24.63 11.91 10.80
C ILE A 171 25.80 12.09 11.75
N ASP A 172 26.16 13.34 12.03
CA ASP A 172 27.16 13.70 13.04
C ASP A 172 26.47 13.66 14.41
N LEU A 173 26.92 12.77 15.31
CA LEU A 173 26.33 12.66 16.65
C LEU A 173 27.26 13.33 17.65
N PRO A 174 26.74 14.24 18.49
CA PRO A 174 27.57 14.93 19.46
C PRO A 174 28.30 13.93 20.35
N PRO A 175 29.61 14.12 20.63
CA PRO A 175 30.41 13.17 21.38
C PRO A 175 29.79 12.90 22.77
N GLN A 176 29.34 11.67 22.95
CA GLN A 176 28.56 11.18 24.08
C GLN A 176 29.42 10.85 25.29
N ASN A 177 29.89 11.82 26.09
CA ASN A 177 30.78 11.52 27.24
C ASN A 177 31.94 10.56 26.88
N THR A 178 32.27 10.45 25.60
CA THR A 178 33.28 9.54 25.09
C THR A 178 34.59 10.17 25.49
N PRO A 179 35.46 9.44 26.22
CA PRO A 179 36.78 9.96 26.56
C PRO A 179 37.44 10.47 25.29
N PRO A 180 38.11 11.64 25.31
CA PRO A 180 38.84 12.14 24.16
C PRO A 180 39.75 11.04 23.58
N GLY A 181 39.49 10.61 22.33
CA GLY A 181 40.23 9.53 21.67
C GLY A 181 39.54 8.15 21.58
N ALA A 182 38.27 8.02 22.00
CA ALA A 182 37.48 6.84 21.64
C ALA A 182 37.25 6.82 20.10
N PRO A 183 37.58 5.73 19.40
CA PRO A 183 37.56 5.67 17.94
C PRO A 183 36.15 5.71 17.30
N ASP A 184 35.09 5.71 18.12
CA ASP A 184 33.70 5.60 17.67
C ASP A 184 32.88 6.76 18.25
N GLY A 185 33.06 7.98 17.71
CA GLY A 185 31.99 8.97 17.76
C GLY A 185 30.76 8.30 17.16
N GLY A 186 29.60 8.37 17.82
CA GLY A 186 28.40 7.61 17.42
C GLY A 186 27.88 7.94 16.00
N ASP A 187 28.59 8.80 15.26
CA ASP A 187 28.34 9.22 13.91
C ASP A 187 27.99 8.06 12.98
N ILE A 188 26.98 8.31 12.17
CA ILE A 188 26.65 7.42 11.07
C ILE A 188 27.43 7.90 9.85
N PRO A 189 28.32 7.09 9.27
CA PRO A 189 29.07 7.52 8.10
C PRO A 189 28.14 7.67 6.88
N PRO A 190 28.51 8.54 5.92
CA PRO A 190 27.79 8.65 4.66
C PRO A 190 27.84 7.34 3.85
N GLY A 191 26.86 7.14 2.98
CA GLY A 191 26.78 5.99 2.06
C GLY A 191 26.00 4.79 2.59
N GLN A 192 25.30 4.93 3.73
CA GLN A 192 24.44 3.89 4.33
C GLN A 192 22.94 4.03 4.01
N GLN A 193 22.56 4.74 2.95
CA GLN A 193 21.17 4.71 2.45
C GLN A 193 20.73 3.29 2.08
N ALA A 194 19.42 3.05 1.93
CA ALA A 194 18.86 1.74 1.56
C ALA A 194 19.34 1.18 0.20
N ARG A 195 19.96 2.01 -0.66
CA ARG A 195 20.48 1.63 -2.00
C ARG A 195 19.44 1.01 -2.95
N PHE A 196 18.23 1.56 -2.95
CA PHE A 196 17.18 1.23 -3.92
C PHE A 196 17.70 1.19 -5.37
N ARG A 197 17.21 0.22 -6.15
CA ARG A 197 17.50 0.09 -7.58
C ARG A 197 17.05 1.35 -8.34
N GLN A 198 17.83 1.70 -9.35
CA GLN A 198 17.50 2.79 -10.27
C GLN A 198 16.71 2.24 -11.47
N VAL A 199 15.48 1.81 -11.20
CA VAL A 199 14.55 1.22 -12.18
C VAL A 199 13.43 2.21 -12.50
N ALA A 200 13.23 2.51 -13.78
CA ALA A 200 12.32 3.58 -14.21
C ALA A 200 10.84 3.36 -13.84
N LEU A 201 10.42 2.10 -13.68
CA LEU A 201 9.06 1.72 -13.31
C LEU A 201 8.98 1.05 -11.94
N GLY A 202 10.12 0.82 -11.28
CA GLY A 202 10.11 0.06 -10.03
C GLY A 202 9.68 0.91 -8.84
N LYS A 203 9.23 0.22 -7.80
CA LYS A 203 8.72 0.81 -6.57
C LYS A 203 9.75 0.67 -5.46
N ARG A 204 9.81 1.69 -4.61
CA ARG A 204 10.72 1.80 -3.48
C ARG A 204 9.86 2.00 -2.25
N VAL A 205 9.83 1.02 -1.38
CA VAL A 205 8.96 1.03 -0.20
C VAL A 205 9.84 0.92 1.04
N ILE A 206 9.62 1.80 2.01
CA ILE A 206 10.10 1.60 3.37
C ILE A 206 8.92 1.10 4.21
N ILE A 207 9.11 -0.05 4.85
CA ILE A 207 8.21 -0.55 5.89
C ILE A 207 8.81 -0.18 7.24
N HIS A 208 8.16 0.73 7.95
CA HIS A 208 8.64 1.29 9.22
C HIS A 208 7.85 0.71 10.38
N ALA A 209 8.50 -0.04 11.27
CA ALA A 209 7.86 -0.71 12.40
C ALA A 209 8.38 -0.19 13.74
N THR A 210 7.48 0.24 14.63
CA THR A 210 7.81 0.74 15.97
C THR A 210 6.60 0.67 16.92
N ASP A 211 6.86 0.67 18.23
CA ASP A 211 5.88 0.82 19.30
C ASP A 211 5.91 2.18 20.02
N GLU A 212 6.78 3.11 19.61
CA GLU A 212 6.99 4.42 20.23
C GLU A 212 6.66 5.57 19.25
N LYS A 213 6.23 6.72 19.79
CA LYS A 213 5.89 7.89 18.98
C LYS A 213 7.14 8.59 18.48
N PHE A 214 6.99 9.47 17.49
CA PHE A 214 8.12 10.21 16.98
C PHE A 214 8.46 11.39 17.89
N GLY A 215 9.73 11.47 18.26
CA GLY A 215 10.25 12.61 19.00
C GLY A 215 9.93 12.59 20.49
N ASP A 216 10.12 13.74 21.11
CA ASP A 216 10.50 13.89 22.51
C ASP A 216 9.34 13.60 23.46
N GLU A 217 9.25 12.37 23.98
CA GLU A 217 8.04 11.89 24.65
C GLU A 217 7.66 12.66 25.92
N ASP A 218 8.57 13.42 26.52
CA ASP A 218 8.42 13.85 27.92
C ASP A 218 8.77 15.30 28.24
N ALA A 219 9.15 16.14 27.27
CA ALA A 219 9.34 17.57 27.56
C ALA A 219 8.02 18.24 28.04
N ALA A 220 6.86 17.68 27.66
CA ALA A 220 5.54 18.19 28.00
C ALA A 220 4.91 17.59 29.28
N SER A 221 5.39 16.44 29.80
CA SER A 221 4.78 15.77 30.95
C SER A 221 5.03 16.48 32.30
N GLY A 222 5.79 17.59 32.30
CA GLY A 222 5.98 18.44 33.46
C GLY A 222 6.94 17.86 34.51
N GLU A 223 7.48 16.65 34.30
CA GLU A 223 8.65 16.14 35.01
C GLU A 223 9.92 16.82 34.46
N THR A 224 9.98 18.13 34.69
CA THR A 224 10.99 19.13 34.28
C THR A 224 12.45 18.85 34.69
N SER A 225 12.80 17.66 35.17
CA SER A 225 14.13 17.38 35.72
C SER A 225 15.06 16.56 34.82
N LEU A 226 14.60 16.05 33.67
CA LEU A 226 15.41 15.12 32.86
C LEU A 226 15.62 15.51 31.40
N VAL A 227 15.10 16.64 30.91
CA VAL A 227 15.40 17.10 29.54
C VAL A 227 16.89 17.44 29.46
N PRO A 228 17.69 16.73 28.65
CA PRO A 228 19.10 17.06 28.47
C PRO A 228 19.24 18.50 28.00
N LYS A 229 20.23 19.20 28.55
CA LYS A 229 20.49 20.62 28.27
C LYS A 229 20.71 20.90 26.76
N ASP A 230 21.23 19.90 26.06
CA ASP A 230 21.56 19.94 24.65
C ASP A 230 20.88 18.73 23.96
N PRO A 231 19.64 18.87 23.45
CA PRO A 231 18.99 17.80 22.69
C PRO A 231 19.79 17.46 21.42
N PRO A 232 19.72 16.22 20.93
CA PRO A 232 20.32 15.88 19.64
C PRO A 232 19.66 16.68 18.51
N ASP A 233 20.39 16.86 17.41
CA ASP A 233 19.85 17.45 16.18
C ASP A 233 18.96 16.41 15.48
N ILE A 234 17.65 16.48 15.72
CA ILE A 234 16.65 15.57 15.15
C ILE A 234 16.10 16.23 13.88
N PRO A 235 16.12 15.55 12.72
CA PRO A 235 15.52 16.10 11.51
C PRO A 235 14.03 16.40 11.68
N GLU A 236 13.60 17.52 11.12
CA GLU A 236 12.20 17.91 11.12
C GLU A 236 11.40 17.07 10.12
N MET A 237 10.14 16.75 10.44
CA MET A 237 9.28 15.93 9.57
C MET A 237 9.25 16.41 8.10
N PRO A 238 9.08 17.72 7.78
CA PRO A 238 9.09 18.18 6.39
C PRO A 238 10.40 17.91 5.62
N GLU A 239 11.54 17.90 6.31
CA GLU A 239 12.83 17.56 5.71
C GLU A 239 12.87 16.08 5.32
N VAL A 240 12.45 15.20 6.22
CA VAL A 240 12.35 13.76 5.99
C VAL A 240 11.40 13.46 4.83
N LEU A 241 10.21 14.05 4.83
CA LEU A 241 9.24 13.90 3.74
C LEU A 241 9.78 14.41 2.41
N GLY A 242 10.48 15.54 2.41
CA GLY A 242 11.15 16.08 1.23
C GLY A 242 12.17 15.10 0.66
N ALA A 243 12.97 14.47 1.52
CA ALA A 243 13.97 13.47 1.12
C ALA A 243 13.34 12.19 0.55
N LEU A 244 12.32 11.65 1.21
CA LEU A 244 11.58 10.46 0.74
C LEU A 244 10.94 10.72 -0.64
N ASN A 245 10.21 11.83 -0.77
CA ASN A 245 9.55 12.22 -2.02
C ASN A 245 10.54 12.49 -3.16
N ALA A 246 11.68 13.14 -2.88
CA ALA A 246 12.72 13.39 -3.87
C ALA A 246 13.33 12.10 -4.43
N LYS A 247 13.24 10.99 -3.69
CA LYS A 247 13.66 9.65 -4.11
C LYS A 247 12.51 8.77 -4.57
N GLY A 248 11.27 9.26 -4.57
CA GLY A 248 10.08 8.45 -4.88
C GLY A 248 9.97 7.21 -4.00
N ILE A 249 10.28 7.37 -2.71
CA ILE A 249 10.14 6.33 -1.69
C ILE A 249 8.74 6.46 -1.09
N GLU A 250 7.98 5.37 -1.13
CA GLU A 250 6.68 5.22 -0.51
C GLU A 250 6.87 4.67 0.91
N HIS A 251 6.08 5.17 1.86
CA HIS A 251 6.16 4.78 3.27
C HIS A 251 4.95 3.94 3.67
N VAL A 252 5.22 2.86 4.39
CA VAL A 252 4.22 1.99 4.99
C VAL A 252 4.53 1.88 6.48
N GLY A 253 3.57 2.23 7.33
CA GLY A 253 3.72 2.15 8.78
C GLY A 253 3.19 0.83 9.36
N LEU A 254 3.92 0.27 10.32
CA LEU A 254 3.47 -0.80 11.21
C LEU A 254 3.50 -0.28 12.65
N SER A 255 2.36 0.24 13.09
CA SER A 255 2.19 0.83 14.42
C SER A 255 1.93 -0.26 15.45
N ILE A 256 2.86 -0.51 16.35
CA ILE A 256 2.69 -1.49 17.42
C ILE A 256 2.07 -0.79 18.63
N GLY A 257 0.75 -0.88 18.71
CA GLY A 257 -0.04 -0.05 19.62
C GLY A 257 -0.36 1.33 19.05
N PRO A 258 -1.05 2.17 19.84
CA PRO A 258 -1.62 3.43 19.35
C PRO A 258 -0.63 4.60 19.34
N LEU A 259 0.52 4.48 20.01
CA LEU A 259 1.45 5.61 20.22
C LEU A 259 2.08 6.10 18.89
N PRO A 260 2.68 5.24 18.04
CA PRO A 260 3.26 5.71 16.78
C PRO A 260 2.24 6.05 15.69
N PHE A 261 0.96 5.74 15.89
CA PHE A 261 0.00 5.68 14.79
C PHE A 261 -0.17 7.03 14.09
N GLU A 262 -0.29 8.12 14.85
CA GLU A 262 -0.45 9.48 14.30
C GLU A 262 0.78 9.90 13.48
N ASP A 263 1.98 9.67 14.00
CA ASP A 263 3.23 10.06 13.32
C ASP A 263 3.50 9.21 12.07
N LEU A 264 3.27 7.89 12.14
CA LEU A 264 3.34 7.01 10.97
C LEU A 264 2.30 7.43 9.91
N THR A 265 1.11 7.87 10.33
CA THR A 265 0.05 8.35 9.43
C THR A 265 0.49 9.64 8.74
N GLU A 266 1.16 10.54 9.46
CA GLU A 266 1.75 11.75 8.88
C GLU A 266 2.79 11.41 7.81
N VAL A 267 3.69 10.45 8.07
CA VAL A 267 4.69 10.04 7.06
C VAL A 267 4.05 9.43 5.82
N SER A 268 3.14 8.45 6.00
CA SER A 268 2.45 7.81 4.88
C SER A 268 1.63 8.81 4.06
N THR A 269 0.98 9.79 4.71
CA THR A 269 0.29 10.90 4.04
C THR A 269 1.27 11.77 3.26
N GLY A 270 2.40 12.13 3.89
CA GLY A 270 3.43 12.97 3.31
C GLY A 270 4.13 12.35 2.09
N THR A 271 4.21 11.02 2.01
CA THR A 271 4.69 10.27 0.84
C THR A 271 3.57 9.86 -0.12
N ALA A 272 2.35 10.37 0.06
CA ALA A 272 1.16 10.06 -0.71
C ALA A 272 0.91 8.54 -0.87
N THR A 273 1.10 7.79 0.22
CA THR A 273 1.00 6.33 0.26
C THR A 273 -0.30 5.93 0.97
N PHE A 274 -1.32 5.59 0.17
CA PHE A 274 -2.70 5.37 0.61
C PHE A 274 -3.23 3.98 0.22
N ALA A 275 -4.25 3.53 0.95
CA ALA A 275 -4.96 2.28 0.72
C ALA A 275 -5.73 2.29 -0.61
N PRO A 276 -5.82 1.14 -1.29
CA PRO A 276 -6.53 1.00 -2.55
C PRO A 276 -8.06 1.05 -2.34
N GLU A 277 -8.86 0.94 -3.40
CA GLU A 277 -10.33 1.03 -3.32
C GLU A 277 -10.96 -0.03 -2.41
N GLU A 278 -10.36 -1.22 -2.37
CA GLU A 278 -10.78 -2.34 -1.53
C GLU A 278 -10.37 -2.22 -0.05
N GLY A 279 -9.53 -1.24 0.30
CA GLY A 279 -8.91 -1.12 1.62
C GLY A 279 -7.76 -2.11 1.84
N VAL A 280 -7.26 -2.19 3.07
CA VAL A 280 -6.22 -3.15 3.48
C VAL A 280 -6.66 -3.84 4.76
N ASP A 281 -6.68 -5.17 4.72
CA ASP A 281 -6.85 -6.04 5.88
C ASP A 281 -5.48 -6.25 6.55
N CYS A 282 -5.32 -5.73 7.76
CA CYS A 282 -4.07 -5.68 8.50
C CYS A 282 -3.87 -6.88 9.44
N ASP A 283 -4.94 -7.59 9.81
CA ASP A 283 -4.86 -8.74 10.72
C ASP A 283 -5.24 -10.08 10.07
N GLY A 284 -5.75 -10.05 8.83
CA GLY A 284 -6.12 -11.21 8.04
C GLY A 284 -7.48 -11.80 8.43
N ASP A 285 -8.37 -11.02 9.07
CA ASP A 285 -9.71 -11.48 9.45
C ASP A 285 -10.72 -11.49 8.28
N GLY A 286 -10.31 -10.97 7.12
CA GLY A 286 -11.11 -10.84 5.90
C GLY A 286 -11.83 -9.50 5.78
N SER A 287 -11.66 -8.58 6.74
CA SER A 287 -12.26 -7.24 6.77
C SER A 287 -11.16 -6.19 6.62
N PRO A 288 -11.36 -5.15 5.78
CA PRO A 288 -10.38 -4.07 5.70
C PRO A 288 -10.32 -3.25 7.00
N ASP A 289 -9.13 -3.17 7.60
CA ASP A 289 -8.82 -2.31 8.75
C ASP A 289 -8.51 -0.88 8.33
N ILE A 290 -7.82 -0.73 7.19
CA ILE A 290 -7.55 0.56 6.58
C ILE A 290 -8.55 0.74 5.43
N PRO A 291 -9.48 1.69 5.52
CA PRO A 291 -10.44 1.92 4.45
C PRO A 291 -9.74 2.57 3.25
N SER A 292 -10.42 2.57 2.11
CA SER A 292 -9.87 3.18 0.89
C SER A 292 -9.44 4.62 1.07
N SER A 293 -8.32 4.98 0.43
CA SER A 293 -7.74 6.32 0.43
C SER A 293 -7.19 6.80 1.77
N ASP A 294 -7.26 5.99 2.83
CA ASP A 294 -6.60 6.29 4.09
C ASP A 294 -5.10 5.97 4.01
N PRO A 295 -4.24 6.64 4.80
CA PRO A 295 -2.80 6.40 4.80
C PRO A 295 -2.45 4.96 5.17
N LEU A 296 -1.45 4.39 4.51
CA LEU A 296 -1.03 3.00 4.74
C LEU A 296 -0.27 2.83 6.05
N VAL A 297 -1.02 2.67 7.14
CA VAL A 297 -0.51 2.37 8.49
C VAL A 297 -1.35 1.28 9.12
N CYS A 298 -0.78 0.09 9.30
CA CYS A 298 -1.45 -0.98 10.03
C CYS A 298 -1.20 -0.80 11.53
N MET A 299 -2.28 -0.82 12.32
CA MET A 299 -2.18 -0.85 13.78
C MET A 299 -2.19 -2.30 14.25
N LEU A 300 -1.15 -2.68 14.99
CA LEU A 300 -0.95 -4.01 15.53
C LEU A 300 -1.20 -3.96 17.03
N ALA A 301 -2.00 -4.89 17.55
CA ALA A 301 -2.23 -4.97 18.99
C ALA A 301 -0.92 -5.32 19.72
N PRO A 302 -0.57 -4.63 20.82
CA PRO A 302 0.59 -4.99 21.64
C PRO A 302 0.28 -6.27 22.45
N GLY A 303 0.72 -7.43 21.94
CA GLY A 303 0.56 -8.78 22.54
C GLY A 303 -0.62 -9.57 21.95
N ASP A 304 -0.58 -10.90 21.72
CA ASP A 304 0.19 -12.01 22.29
C ASP A 304 1.26 -12.57 21.32
N SER A 305 2.50 -12.72 21.79
CA SER A 305 3.70 -13.27 21.11
C SER A 305 3.58 -14.64 20.38
N ARG A 306 2.38 -15.25 20.36
CA ARG A 306 2.12 -16.58 19.79
C ARG A 306 1.40 -16.54 18.45
N GLU A 307 0.63 -15.49 18.20
CA GLU A 307 0.13 -15.21 16.87
C GLU A 307 1.19 -14.32 16.25
N ALA A 308 2.09 -14.93 15.48
CA ALA A 308 2.93 -14.14 14.59
C ALA A 308 1.98 -13.19 13.87
N VAL A 309 2.20 -11.88 14.04
CA VAL A 309 1.42 -10.88 13.31
C VAL A 309 1.49 -11.32 11.86
N ASN A 310 0.35 -11.66 11.27
CA ASN A 310 0.29 -12.13 9.90
C ASN A 310 0.52 -10.91 9.01
N LEU A 311 1.76 -10.41 8.98
CA LEU A 311 2.18 -9.25 8.21
C LEU A 311 2.23 -9.56 6.71
N VAL A 312 2.14 -10.84 6.35
CA VAL A 312 2.16 -11.31 4.97
C VAL A 312 1.00 -10.70 4.19
N GLU A 313 -0.23 -10.93 4.62
CA GLU A 313 -1.42 -10.48 3.90
C GLU A 313 -1.53 -8.95 3.81
N PRO A 314 -1.28 -8.19 4.89
CA PRO A 314 -1.19 -6.74 4.86
C PRO A 314 -0.10 -6.27 3.91
N VAL A 315 1.13 -6.78 4.03
CA VAL A 315 2.24 -6.32 3.18
C VAL A 315 2.03 -6.73 1.72
N VAL A 316 1.49 -7.91 1.43
CA VAL A 316 1.13 -8.30 0.06
C VAL A 316 0.02 -7.40 -0.48
N SER A 317 -1.00 -7.07 0.32
CA SER A 317 -2.09 -6.16 -0.07
C SER A 317 -1.59 -4.74 -0.28
N LEU A 318 -0.71 -4.25 0.59
CA LEU A 318 0.01 -2.98 0.48
C LEU A 318 0.85 -2.94 -0.81
N LEU A 319 1.59 -4.00 -1.11
CA LEU A 319 2.42 -4.07 -2.30
C LEU A 319 1.59 -4.20 -3.59
N LYS A 320 0.41 -4.83 -3.52
CA LYS A 320 -0.59 -4.78 -4.59
C LYS A 320 -1.19 -3.39 -4.75
N ALA A 321 -1.44 -2.65 -3.67
CA ALA A 321 -1.90 -1.26 -3.74
C ALA A 321 -0.85 -0.34 -4.38
N VAL A 322 0.42 -0.62 -4.10
CA VAL A 322 1.59 0.04 -4.71
C VAL A 322 1.76 -0.33 -6.20
N ALA A 323 1.07 -1.38 -6.69
CA ALA A 323 1.08 -1.76 -8.10
C ALA A 323 0.46 -0.65 -8.95
N LYS A 324 1.32 0.23 -9.48
CA LYS A 324 0.88 1.42 -10.20
C LYS A 324 0.05 1.03 -11.41
N THR A 325 -1.21 1.42 -11.39
CA THR A 325 -2.02 1.48 -12.59
C THR A 325 -1.43 2.53 -13.52
N VAL A 326 -1.37 2.22 -14.80
CA VAL A 326 -0.96 3.18 -15.82
C VAL A 326 -2.13 3.45 -16.77
N PRO A 327 -2.32 4.71 -17.19
CA PRO A 327 -3.21 4.96 -18.30
C PRO A 327 -2.66 4.29 -19.56
N VAL A 328 -3.52 3.58 -20.27
CA VAL A 328 -3.23 3.01 -21.59
C VAL A 328 -4.29 3.46 -22.57
N GLY A 329 -3.89 4.33 -23.50
CA GLY A 329 -4.73 4.83 -24.57
C GLY A 329 -4.35 4.30 -25.94
N LEU A 330 -5.22 4.59 -26.90
CA LEU A 330 -4.98 4.37 -28.32
C LEU A 330 -5.27 5.66 -29.08
N GLU A 331 -4.22 6.27 -29.60
CA GLU A 331 -4.25 7.55 -30.31
C GLU A 331 -4.16 7.35 -31.83
N VAL A 332 -4.80 8.24 -32.60
CA VAL A 332 -4.67 8.29 -34.06
C VAL A 332 -3.53 9.23 -34.44
N SER A 333 -2.32 8.70 -34.64
CA SER A 333 -1.14 9.50 -35.00
C SER A 333 -1.13 9.97 -36.46
N LYS A 334 -1.92 9.34 -37.35
CA LYS A 334 -2.08 9.76 -38.75
C LYS A 334 -3.46 9.38 -39.27
N GLY A 335 -4.03 10.21 -40.15
CA GLY A 335 -5.28 9.90 -40.86
C GLY A 335 -6.55 10.25 -40.09
N LEU A 336 -6.49 11.23 -39.18
CA LEU A 336 -7.61 11.65 -38.34
C LEU A 336 -8.87 12.02 -39.14
N GLN A 337 -8.72 12.52 -40.37
CA GLN A 337 -9.84 12.93 -41.25
C GLN A 337 -10.78 11.80 -41.69
N VAL A 338 -10.40 10.53 -41.49
CA VAL A 338 -11.25 9.36 -41.77
C VAL A 338 -11.55 8.51 -40.54
N VAL A 339 -11.11 8.96 -39.35
CA VAL A 339 -11.41 8.30 -38.08
C VAL A 339 -12.44 9.14 -37.33
N ASP A 340 -13.66 8.60 -37.22
CA ASP A 340 -14.79 9.20 -36.52
C ASP A 340 -14.63 9.12 -34.99
N GLY A 341 -13.87 8.14 -34.48
CA GLY A 341 -13.49 8.07 -33.06
C GLY A 341 -12.91 6.74 -32.61
N VAL A 342 -12.32 6.73 -31.40
CA VAL A 342 -11.77 5.55 -30.71
C VAL A 342 -12.50 5.37 -29.38
N ARG A 343 -13.00 4.17 -29.08
CA ARG A 343 -13.80 3.89 -27.86
C ARG A 343 -13.42 2.57 -27.16
N PRO A 344 -13.09 2.58 -25.85
CA PRO A 344 -12.64 3.76 -25.13
C PRO A 344 -11.38 4.32 -25.82
N ASN A 345 -11.06 5.60 -25.66
CA ASN A 345 -9.78 6.14 -26.13
C ASN A 345 -8.66 5.93 -25.10
N ILE A 346 -9.01 5.70 -23.83
CA ILE A 346 -8.10 5.48 -22.71
C ILE A 346 -8.69 4.50 -21.70
N TYR A 347 -7.84 3.64 -21.14
CA TYR A 347 -8.08 2.89 -19.92
C TYR A 347 -7.25 3.56 -18.82
N PRO A 348 -7.86 4.23 -17.83
CA PRO A 348 -7.11 5.00 -16.84
C PRO A 348 -6.26 4.11 -15.92
N ASP A 349 -6.75 2.91 -15.61
CA ASP A 349 -6.24 2.12 -14.48
C ASP A 349 -5.74 0.72 -14.86
N VAL A 350 -4.75 0.61 -15.75
CA VAL A 350 -4.22 -0.70 -16.19
C VAL A 350 -3.06 -1.16 -15.30
N ILE A 351 -3.22 -2.28 -14.62
CA ILE A 351 -2.19 -2.92 -13.80
C ILE A 351 -1.26 -3.75 -14.70
N LEU A 352 -0.07 -3.22 -15.04
CA LEU A 352 0.87 -3.93 -15.94
C LEU A 352 1.47 -5.22 -15.36
N GLN A 353 1.34 -5.42 -14.05
CA GLN A 353 1.76 -6.61 -13.31
C GLN A 353 0.89 -7.83 -13.61
N THR A 354 -0.25 -7.65 -14.29
CA THR A 354 -1.08 -8.74 -14.78
C THR A 354 -1.09 -8.76 -16.31
N ALA A 355 -1.40 -9.91 -16.89
CA ALA A 355 -1.66 -9.97 -18.33
C ALA A 355 -3.00 -9.29 -18.62
N ASN A 356 -2.99 -8.27 -19.47
CA ASN A 356 -4.17 -7.51 -19.83
C ASN A 356 -4.44 -7.63 -21.34
N VAL A 357 -5.73 -7.68 -21.70
CA VAL A 357 -6.18 -7.57 -23.09
C VAL A 357 -7.16 -6.41 -23.18
N LEU A 358 -6.68 -5.27 -23.66
CA LEU A 358 -7.46 -4.05 -23.78
C LEU A 358 -8.12 -3.97 -25.16
N ARG A 359 -9.41 -3.63 -25.21
CA ARG A 359 -10.23 -3.71 -26.43
C ARG A 359 -10.68 -2.32 -26.87
N PHE A 360 -10.12 -1.83 -27.97
CA PHE A 360 -10.47 -0.55 -28.56
C PHE A 360 -11.41 -0.74 -29.75
N LYS A 361 -12.40 0.13 -29.91
CA LYS A 361 -13.26 0.20 -31.10
C LYS A 361 -12.95 1.46 -31.88
N VAL A 362 -12.35 1.31 -33.05
CA VAL A 362 -12.02 2.44 -33.94
C VAL A 362 -13.08 2.52 -35.03
N THR A 363 -13.78 3.64 -35.10
CA THR A 363 -14.81 3.89 -36.12
C THR A 363 -14.23 4.72 -37.25
N TYR A 364 -14.26 4.17 -38.45
CA TYR A 364 -13.81 4.81 -39.68
C TYR A 364 -15.02 5.30 -40.46
N SER A 365 -14.87 6.43 -41.15
CA SER A 365 -15.91 7.00 -41.99
C SER A 365 -15.33 7.63 -43.25
N CYS A 366 -16.05 7.53 -44.37
CA CYS A 366 -15.76 8.28 -45.58
C CYS A 366 -16.88 9.28 -45.82
N SER A 367 -16.55 10.56 -45.92
CA SER A 367 -17.48 11.59 -46.41
C SER A 367 -17.62 11.52 -47.93
N ARG A 368 -18.65 12.16 -48.49
CA ARG A 368 -18.80 12.26 -49.96
C ARG A 368 -17.63 12.98 -50.64
N ALA A 369 -17.01 13.95 -49.97
CA ALA A 369 -15.87 14.69 -50.49
C ALA A 369 -14.60 13.82 -50.62
N GLN A 370 -14.54 12.70 -49.90
CA GLN A 370 -13.40 11.79 -49.88
C GLN A 370 -13.56 10.61 -50.86
N ALA A 371 -14.64 10.59 -51.66
CA ALA A 371 -14.92 9.49 -52.58
C ALA A 371 -13.78 9.28 -53.59
N GLY A 372 -13.35 8.02 -53.73
CA GLY A 372 -12.23 7.63 -54.60
C GLY A 372 -10.83 7.79 -53.97
N GLU A 373 -10.72 8.42 -52.80
CA GLU A 373 -9.44 8.65 -52.14
C GLU A 373 -9.00 7.48 -51.24
N ARG A 374 -7.71 7.50 -50.86
CA ARG A 374 -7.08 6.51 -49.99
C ARG A 374 -6.34 7.21 -48.85
N PHE A 375 -6.62 6.78 -47.62
CA PHE A 375 -6.10 7.40 -46.42
C PHE A 375 -5.30 6.38 -45.59
N PRO A 376 -3.98 6.54 -45.48
CA PRO A 376 -3.20 5.78 -44.51
C PRO A 376 -3.49 6.32 -43.11
N VAL A 377 -4.02 5.47 -42.26
CA VAL A 377 -4.26 5.71 -40.84
C VAL A 377 -3.19 4.99 -40.03
N ARG A 378 -2.63 5.67 -39.03
CA ARG A 378 -1.75 5.05 -38.03
C ARG A 378 -2.36 5.25 -36.65
N LEU A 379 -2.38 4.18 -35.89
CA LEU A 379 -2.77 4.14 -34.49
C LEU A 379 -1.53 3.85 -33.67
N ARG A 380 -1.36 4.57 -32.55
CA ARG A 380 -0.25 4.37 -31.62
C ARG A 380 -0.81 4.22 -30.22
N THR A 381 -0.23 3.31 -29.44
CA THR A 381 -0.57 3.21 -28.02
C THR A 381 0.02 4.38 -27.24
N GLU A 382 -0.77 4.96 -26.36
CA GLU A 382 -0.35 6.03 -25.46
C GLU A 382 -0.21 5.46 -24.06
N THR A 383 0.99 5.47 -23.49
CA THR A 383 1.20 5.05 -22.09
C THR A 383 2.46 5.68 -21.52
N SER A 384 2.44 5.96 -20.22
CA SER A 384 3.64 6.36 -19.46
C SER A 384 4.73 5.28 -19.49
N ALA A 385 4.38 4.02 -19.72
CA ALA A 385 5.31 2.89 -19.75
C ALA A 385 6.10 2.76 -21.08
N ARG A 386 5.98 3.73 -21.99
CA ARG A 386 6.65 3.75 -23.31
C ARG A 386 6.41 2.48 -24.14
N LEU A 387 5.17 2.00 -24.16
CA LEU A 387 4.77 1.00 -25.15
C LEU A 387 4.59 1.73 -26.48
N ASP A 388 5.61 1.67 -27.33
CA ASP A 388 5.56 2.24 -28.67
C ASP A 388 5.05 1.20 -29.68
N LEU A 389 3.80 0.75 -29.48
CA LEU A 389 3.14 -0.15 -30.40
C LEU A 389 2.35 0.65 -31.43
N GLU A 390 2.44 0.21 -32.68
CA GLU A 390 1.73 0.84 -33.79
C GLU A 390 0.89 -0.19 -34.54
N ALA A 391 -0.27 0.26 -35.02
CA ALA A 391 -1.07 -0.45 -36.01
C ALA A 391 -1.42 0.50 -37.16
N SER A 392 -1.47 -0.04 -38.37
CA SER A 392 -1.77 0.69 -39.60
C SER A 392 -3.07 0.20 -40.22
N ALA A 393 -3.84 1.14 -40.77
CA ALA A 393 -5.00 0.83 -41.58
C ALA A 393 -4.99 1.66 -42.88
N LEU A 394 -5.33 1.05 -44.00
CA LEU A 394 -5.56 1.74 -45.26
C LEU A 394 -7.07 1.85 -45.50
N VAL A 395 -7.62 3.05 -45.33
CA VAL A 395 -9.03 3.33 -45.63
C VAL A 395 -9.17 3.71 -47.10
N LYS A 396 -9.97 2.95 -47.84
CA LYS A 396 -10.30 3.18 -49.26
C LYS A 396 -11.77 3.61 -49.35
N CYS A 397 -11.98 4.87 -49.71
CA CYS A 397 -13.32 5.37 -49.97
C CYS A 397 -13.68 5.05 -51.43
N LYS A 398 -14.78 4.33 -51.66
CA LYS A 398 -15.23 4.03 -53.02
C LYS A 398 -15.63 5.32 -53.76
N ASN A 399 -15.59 5.26 -55.09
CA ASN A 399 -16.12 6.34 -55.92
C ASN A 399 -17.61 6.53 -55.63
N LEU A 400 -18.11 7.75 -55.82
CA LEU A 400 -19.56 7.94 -55.88
C LEU A 400 -20.09 7.04 -57.01
N PRO A 401 -21.27 6.41 -56.82
CA PRO A 401 -21.96 5.80 -57.94
C PRO A 401 -22.00 6.84 -59.05
N GLN A 402 -21.50 6.50 -60.25
CA GLN A 402 -21.82 7.33 -61.40
C GLN A 402 -23.34 7.36 -61.44
N GLU A 403 -23.92 8.55 -61.34
CA GLU A 403 -25.31 8.74 -61.73
C GLU A 403 -25.38 8.14 -63.13
N GLU A 404 -26.01 6.97 -63.26
CA GLU A 404 -26.25 6.40 -64.58
C GLU A 404 -26.97 7.50 -65.34
N ASP A 405 -26.35 7.95 -66.45
CA ASP A 405 -26.95 8.97 -67.31
C ASP A 405 -28.42 8.61 -67.45
N PRO A 406 -29.34 9.54 -67.09
CA PRO A 406 -30.75 9.20 -66.96
C PRO A 406 -31.15 8.46 -68.22
N VAL A 407 -31.50 7.19 -68.07
CA VAL A 407 -31.94 6.37 -69.20
C VAL A 407 -33.00 7.20 -69.89
N PRO A 408 -32.78 7.62 -71.16
CA PRO A 408 -33.69 8.55 -71.81
C PRO A 408 -35.10 7.99 -71.65
N PRO A 409 -36.07 8.82 -71.26
CA PRO A 409 -37.40 8.34 -70.92
C PRO A 409 -37.88 7.48 -72.07
N ILE A 410 -38.05 6.18 -71.81
CA ILE A 410 -38.74 5.29 -72.74
C ILE A 410 -40.15 5.88 -72.81
N VAL A 411 -40.44 6.61 -73.88
CA VAL A 411 -41.76 7.18 -74.13
C VAL A 411 -42.74 6.02 -74.11
N PRO A 412 -43.64 5.91 -73.12
CA PRO A 412 -44.67 4.89 -73.16
C PRO A 412 -45.62 5.26 -74.31
N LEU A 413 -45.76 4.35 -75.28
CA LEU A 413 -46.84 4.41 -76.24
C LEU A 413 -48.14 4.13 -75.46
N VAL A 414 -48.84 5.18 -75.06
CA VAL A 414 -50.11 5.10 -74.30
C VAL A 414 -51.27 4.92 -75.30
N PRO A 415 -51.95 3.75 -75.35
CA PRO A 415 -53.26 3.66 -75.98
C PRO A 415 -54.34 4.37 -75.12
N PRO A 416 -55.42 4.89 -75.73
CA PRO A 416 -56.43 5.68 -75.04
C PRO A 416 -57.21 4.87 -73.99
N LEU A 417 -57.29 5.43 -72.77
CA LEU A 417 -58.04 4.90 -71.64
C LEU A 417 -59.55 5.09 -71.81
N VAL A 418 -60.32 4.00 -71.64
CA VAL A 418 -61.76 4.02 -71.36
C VAL A 418 -61.95 4.22 -69.85
N ALA A 419 -62.74 5.23 -69.47
CA ALA A 419 -63.03 5.58 -68.09
C ALA A 419 -64.05 4.61 -67.47
N LEU A 420 -63.64 3.92 -66.40
CA LEU A 420 -64.55 3.19 -65.51
C LEU A 420 -64.61 3.92 -64.16
N VAL A 421 -65.82 4.36 -63.82
CA VAL A 421 -66.18 5.02 -62.57
C VAL A 421 -66.23 3.98 -61.44
N ILE A 422 -65.38 4.13 -60.43
CA ILE A 422 -65.39 3.30 -59.21
C ILE A 422 -66.01 4.14 -58.07
N PRO A 423 -67.00 3.61 -57.32
CA PRO A 423 -67.65 4.31 -56.22
C PRO A 423 -66.77 4.44 -54.97
N PRO A 424 -67.07 5.39 -54.06
CA PRO A 424 -66.25 5.68 -52.88
C PRO A 424 -66.30 4.57 -51.81
N PRO A 425 -65.20 4.33 -51.08
CA PRO A 425 -65.16 3.38 -49.98
C PRO A 425 -65.92 3.88 -48.73
N ILE A 426 -66.60 2.95 -48.07
CA ILE A 426 -67.37 3.10 -46.84
C ILE A 426 -66.41 3.33 -45.64
N PRO A 427 -66.71 4.23 -44.70
CA PRO A 427 -65.90 4.46 -43.50
C PRO A 427 -66.01 3.32 -42.47
N PRO A 428 -64.92 2.97 -41.75
CA PRO A 428 -64.95 1.97 -40.70
C PRO A 428 -65.65 2.45 -39.41
N PRO A 429 -66.20 1.54 -38.58
CA PRO A 429 -66.91 1.86 -37.33
C PRO A 429 -65.97 2.36 -36.21
N PRO A 430 -66.48 3.13 -35.24
CA PRO A 430 -65.69 3.68 -34.14
C PRO A 430 -65.26 2.59 -33.14
N PRO A 431 -64.01 2.64 -32.62
CA PRO A 431 -63.57 1.76 -31.55
C PRO A 431 -64.19 2.16 -30.19
N VAL A 432 -64.52 1.13 -29.41
CA VAL A 432 -65.08 1.18 -28.06
C VAL A 432 -64.03 1.68 -27.07
N THR A 433 -64.47 2.56 -26.16
CA THR A 433 -63.74 3.09 -25.01
C THR A 433 -63.49 2.00 -23.97
N GLU A 434 -62.24 1.65 -23.67
CA GLU A 434 -61.87 1.00 -22.41
C GLU A 434 -60.99 1.93 -21.57
N LEU A 435 -61.47 2.14 -20.34
CA LEU A 435 -60.84 2.86 -19.25
C LEU A 435 -59.66 2.02 -18.74
N SER A 436 -58.43 2.53 -18.76
CA SER A 436 -57.37 2.07 -17.86
C SER A 436 -56.36 3.18 -17.61
N SER A 437 -56.08 3.38 -16.33
CA SER A 437 -55.37 4.47 -15.67
C SER A 437 -53.84 4.48 -15.83
N ALA A 438 -53.29 5.71 -15.86
CA ALA A 438 -51.99 6.20 -15.36
C ALA A 438 -50.71 5.37 -15.67
N THR A 439 -49.62 5.93 -16.21
CA THR A 439 -48.84 7.03 -15.61
C THR A 439 -47.84 7.52 -16.66
N GLN A 440 -47.76 8.83 -16.89
CA GLN A 440 -46.74 9.46 -17.72
C GLN A 440 -45.95 10.47 -16.86
N VAL A 441 -44.63 10.34 -16.91
CA VAL A 441 -43.66 11.33 -16.43
C VAL A 441 -43.37 12.28 -17.60
N ASN A 442 -43.56 13.59 -17.43
CA ASN A 442 -42.63 14.57 -17.99
C ASN A 442 -42.70 15.95 -17.31
N ALA A 443 -41.55 16.63 -17.35
CA ALA A 443 -41.14 17.81 -16.60
C ALA A 443 -41.87 19.12 -16.93
N GLN A 444 -42.03 20.04 -15.95
CA GLN A 444 -41.24 21.28 -15.80
C GLN A 444 -41.77 22.22 -14.69
N SER A 445 -40.82 22.78 -13.94
CA SER A 445 -40.76 24.11 -13.28
C SER A 445 -41.78 24.58 -12.23
N GLN A 446 -41.18 24.99 -11.10
CA GLN A 446 -41.49 26.10 -10.19
C GLN A 446 -42.34 25.86 -8.94
N ALA A 447 -41.63 26.08 -7.82
CA ALA A 447 -42.02 26.85 -6.65
C ALA A 447 -42.62 26.13 -5.42
N GLN A 448 -41.90 26.36 -4.31
CA GLN A 448 -42.34 26.44 -2.91
C GLN A 448 -42.37 25.17 -2.06
N ALA A 449 -41.32 25.09 -1.23
CA ALA A 449 -41.40 25.07 0.23
C ALA A 449 -42.32 24.02 0.85
N GLN A 450 -41.77 22.83 1.10
CA GLN A 450 -41.96 22.02 2.32
C GLN A 450 -41.20 20.70 2.16
N GLY A 451 -40.03 20.60 2.77
CA GLY A 451 -39.15 19.43 2.64
C GLY A 451 -37.99 19.45 3.62
N ALA A 452 -38.23 19.91 4.86
CA ALA A 452 -37.32 19.80 5.98
C ALA A 452 -37.97 18.87 7.01
N ALA A 453 -37.84 17.54 6.84
CA ALA A 453 -38.22 16.57 7.87
C ALA A 453 -37.68 15.14 7.64
N ALA A 454 -37.19 14.78 6.45
CA ALA A 454 -36.86 13.37 6.15
C ALA A 454 -35.36 13.05 6.03
N HIS A 455 -34.46 14.03 6.19
CA HIS A 455 -33.01 13.80 6.07
C HIS A 455 -32.26 13.62 7.39
N GLN A 456 -32.94 13.66 8.54
CA GLN A 456 -32.30 13.58 9.87
C GLN A 456 -32.23 12.17 10.48
N GLN A 457 -32.81 11.13 9.86
CA GLN A 457 -32.85 9.78 10.47
C GLN A 457 -31.71 8.84 10.02
N GLN A 458 -30.74 9.30 9.24
CA GLN A 458 -29.58 8.49 8.85
C GLN A 458 -28.23 9.02 9.38
N GLU A 459 -28.20 10.14 10.11
CA GLU A 459 -27.00 10.60 10.83
C GLU A 459 -26.90 10.03 12.27
N GLU A 460 -27.97 9.39 12.79
CA GLU A 460 -27.98 8.85 14.16
C GLU A 460 -27.09 7.62 14.43
N PRO A 461 -26.78 6.69 13.50
CA PRO A 461 -25.88 5.58 13.84
C PRO A 461 -24.40 6.00 13.91
N GLN A 462 -24.00 7.10 13.26
CA GLN A 462 -22.60 7.56 13.29
C GLN A 462 -22.30 8.41 14.53
N LEU A 463 -23.27 9.19 15.03
CA LEU A 463 -23.12 9.92 16.30
C LEU A 463 -23.09 8.99 17.53
N ALA A 464 -23.80 7.87 17.49
CA ALA A 464 -23.77 6.86 18.55
C ALA A 464 -22.38 6.20 18.69
N TYR A 465 -21.64 6.02 17.59
CA TYR A 465 -20.29 5.46 17.62
C TYR A 465 -19.26 6.44 18.16
N VAL A 466 -19.35 7.73 17.78
CA VAL A 466 -18.48 8.79 18.32
C VAL A 466 -18.74 9.04 19.82
N GLN A 467 -20.00 8.94 20.29
CA GLN A 467 -20.30 8.98 21.72
C GLN A 467 -19.77 7.76 22.48
N ALA A 468 -19.87 6.55 21.92
CA ALA A 468 -19.35 5.35 22.56
C ALA A 468 -17.81 5.37 22.71
N TYR A 469 -17.10 5.91 21.72
CA TYR A 469 -15.64 6.08 21.78
C TYR A 469 -15.21 7.22 22.73
N GLY A 470 -16.03 8.27 22.86
CA GLY A 470 -15.84 9.33 23.86
C GLY A 470 -16.07 8.84 25.31
N GLU A 471 -17.06 7.98 25.53
CA GLU A 471 -17.38 7.44 26.86
C GLU A 471 -16.34 6.44 27.38
N THR A 472 -15.72 5.63 26.52
CA THR A 472 -14.60 4.74 26.92
C THR A 472 -13.36 5.54 27.31
N LYS A 473 -13.06 6.65 26.61
CA LYS A 473 -11.96 7.56 26.98
C LYS A 473 -12.22 8.24 28.33
N ALA A 474 -13.45 8.73 28.56
CA ALA A 474 -13.85 9.34 29.82
C ALA A 474 -13.90 8.35 31.00
N GLN A 475 -14.32 7.09 30.78
CA GLN A 475 -14.28 6.05 31.81
C GLN A 475 -12.85 5.60 32.15
N GLY A 476 -11.94 5.56 31.16
CA GLY A 476 -10.51 5.33 31.38
C GLY A 476 -9.86 6.43 32.23
N GLU A 477 -10.14 7.70 31.91
CA GLU A 477 -9.64 8.85 32.68
C GLU A 477 -10.24 8.93 34.10
N LEU A 478 -11.54 8.61 34.26
CA LEU A 478 -12.19 8.53 35.58
C LEU A 478 -11.65 7.36 36.42
N ALA A 479 -11.35 6.20 35.82
CA ALA A 479 -10.73 5.08 36.51
C ALA A 479 -9.32 5.42 37.03
N MET A 480 -8.54 6.20 36.28
CA MET A 480 -7.21 6.66 36.69
C MET A 480 -7.25 7.78 37.74
N SER A 481 -8.30 8.61 37.76
CA SER A 481 -8.51 9.62 38.80
C SER A 481 -8.87 9.01 40.18
N SER A 482 -9.50 7.83 40.18
CA SER A 482 -9.92 7.14 41.41
C SER A 482 -8.74 6.58 42.23
N TYR A 483 -7.57 6.37 41.61
CA TYR A 483 -6.34 5.95 42.30
C TYR A 483 -5.61 7.10 43.01
N ARG A 484 -5.89 8.37 42.68
CA ARG A 484 -5.27 9.52 43.38
C ARG A 484 -5.91 9.83 44.74
N GLY A 485 -7.12 9.32 45.02
CA GLY A 485 -7.87 9.61 46.25
C GLY A 485 -7.53 8.76 47.48
N ARG A 486 -6.65 7.75 47.38
CA ARG A 486 -6.35 6.80 48.48
C ARG A 486 -4.87 6.80 48.91
N ARG A 487 -4.28 7.97 49.10
CA ARG A 487 -3.09 8.14 49.96
C ARG A 487 -3.49 8.79 51.28
N GLY A 488 -4.23 8.04 52.09
CA GLY A 488 -4.57 8.41 53.46
C GLY A 488 -4.13 7.30 54.41
N GLN A 489 -3.02 7.54 55.13
CA GLN A 489 -2.59 6.89 56.37
C GLN A 489 -2.69 5.35 56.44
N LEU A 490 -1.59 4.68 56.11
CA LEU A 490 -1.29 3.37 56.69
C LEU A 490 -0.33 3.55 57.87
N PRO A 491 -0.65 3.05 59.08
CA PRO A 491 0.25 3.13 60.23
C PRO A 491 1.48 2.26 60.00
N PHE A 492 2.65 2.84 60.33
CA PHE A 492 4.01 2.32 60.10
C PHE A 492 4.25 0.90 60.64
N GLU A 493 3.43 0.42 61.58
CA GLU A 493 3.62 -0.90 62.20
C GLU A 493 3.14 -2.08 61.34
N ALA A 494 2.29 -1.87 60.34
CA ALA A 494 1.81 -2.95 59.46
C ALA A 494 2.85 -3.39 58.42
N ALA A 495 3.86 -2.57 58.12
CA ALA A 495 4.87 -2.85 57.10
C ALA A 495 5.97 -3.82 57.56
N LEU A 496 6.16 -4.01 58.88
CA LEU A 496 7.21 -4.88 59.42
C LEU A 496 6.78 -6.35 59.60
N GLY A 497 5.47 -6.65 59.57
CA GLY A 497 4.96 -8.01 59.76
C GLY A 497 5.01 -8.90 58.50
N ALA A 498 4.86 -8.32 57.31
CA ALA A 498 4.79 -9.09 56.06
C ALA A 498 6.16 -9.57 55.54
N GLY A 499 7.25 -8.88 55.92
CA GLY A 499 8.60 -9.22 55.48
C GLY A 499 9.18 -10.49 56.12
N LEU A 500 8.77 -10.83 57.35
CA LEU A 500 9.34 -11.98 58.08
C LEU A 500 8.77 -13.34 57.65
N VAL A 501 7.52 -13.39 57.16
CA VAL A 501 6.90 -14.65 56.72
C VAL A 501 7.49 -15.13 55.39
N PHE A 502 7.81 -14.22 54.46
CA PHE A 502 8.39 -14.57 53.16
C PHE A 502 9.84 -15.08 53.23
N VAL A 503 10.65 -14.55 54.16
CA VAL A 503 12.05 -15.01 54.33
C VAL A 503 12.12 -16.41 54.95
N SER A 504 11.16 -16.78 55.82
CA SER A 504 11.10 -18.13 56.40
C SER A 504 10.69 -19.24 55.40
N LEU A 505 9.84 -18.93 54.42
CA LEU A 505 9.41 -19.90 53.40
C LEU A 505 10.50 -20.18 52.34
N MET A 506 11.31 -19.18 51.98
CA MET A 506 12.42 -19.34 51.04
C MET A 506 13.61 -20.13 51.62
N SER A 507 13.78 -20.09 52.95
CA SER A 507 14.87 -20.81 53.65
C SER A 507 14.62 -22.32 53.72
N ALA A 508 13.35 -22.75 53.82
CA ALA A 508 12.98 -24.16 53.94
C ALA A 508 13.11 -24.94 52.62
N THR A 509 12.81 -24.32 51.47
CA THR A 509 12.94 -24.94 50.14
C THR A 509 14.40 -25.11 49.71
N GLY A 510 15.28 -24.17 50.08
CA GLY A 510 16.73 -24.28 49.82
C GLY A 510 17.40 -25.45 50.55
N PHE A 511 17.01 -25.72 51.80
CA PHE A 511 17.59 -26.81 52.59
C PHE A 511 17.12 -28.20 52.11
N ALA A 512 15.88 -28.30 51.62
CA ALA A 512 15.35 -29.55 51.04
C ALA A 512 16.04 -29.92 49.71
N LEU A 513 16.34 -28.93 48.85
CA LEU A 513 17.04 -29.18 47.58
C LEU A 513 18.50 -29.59 47.78
N ARG A 514 19.21 -28.96 48.71
CA ARG A 514 20.61 -29.33 49.04
C ARG A 514 20.73 -30.75 49.59
N ARG A 515 19.73 -31.21 50.36
CA ARG A 515 19.70 -32.58 50.89
C ARG A 515 19.45 -33.62 49.78
N ARG A 516 18.64 -33.29 48.76
CA ARG A 516 18.37 -34.18 47.61
C ARG A 516 19.60 -34.36 46.71
N LEU A 517 20.35 -33.29 46.45
CA LEU A 517 21.55 -33.34 45.62
C LEU A 517 22.70 -34.11 46.30
N ARG A 518 22.84 -33.98 47.62
CA ARG A 518 23.87 -34.71 48.40
C ARG A 518 23.60 -36.23 48.48
N LEU A 519 22.34 -36.65 48.41
CA LEU A 519 21.97 -38.07 48.35
C LEU A 519 22.15 -38.66 46.95
N GLN A 520 22.05 -37.85 45.89
CA GLN A 520 22.34 -38.29 44.52
C GLN A 520 23.84 -38.44 44.24
N SER A 521 24.70 -37.64 44.88
CA SER A 521 26.16 -37.80 44.75
C SER A 521 26.70 -39.06 45.45
N ILE A 522 26.02 -39.53 46.51
CA ILE A 522 26.41 -40.76 47.23
C ILE A 522 25.99 -42.03 46.48
N ARG A 523 25.02 -41.96 45.55
CA ARG A 523 24.62 -43.10 44.70
C ARG A 523 25.47 -43.31 43.45
N ARG A 524 26.46 -42.45 43.20
CA ARG A 524 27.37 -42.54 42.05
C ARG A 524 28.80 -42.99 42.44
N TYR A 525 29.00 -43.47 43.66
CA TYR A 525 30.24 -44.10 44.12
C TYR A 525 29.98 -45.53 44.56
#